data_AF-A0A3N0DRG3-F1
#
_entry.id   AF-A0A3N0DRG3-F1
#
_cell.length_a   1.000
_cell.length_b   1.000
_cell.length_c   1.000
_cell.angle_alpha   90.00
_cell.angle_beta   90.00
_cell.angle_gamma   90.00
#
_symmetry.space_group_name_H-M   'P 1'
#
loop_
_entity.id
_entity.type
_entity.pdbx_description
1 polymer ?
#
loop_
_entity_poly.entity_id
_entity_poly.type
_entity_poly.pdbx_seq_one_letter_code
_entity_poly.pdbx_strand_id
1 'polypeptide(L)'
;MKRILKRNLFLIVCFISSSLFAQEKAAKISEAEFNSFVAVIGELQRSGSKMRDELVQVIRAEGLTPERFNEIQYNMDSPINEVDATGKELAAYKKIAAEVDRLKAEQQDMLQGYLKENGLTSERYAEIAEQVQSNEKYRERLLSIIKVQAATNQ
;
A
#
# COMPACT_ATOMS: atom_id res chain seq x y z
N MET A 1 -25.23 70.77 -10.24
CA MET A 1 -26.00 69.59 -9.79
C MET A 1 -25.13 68.36 -9.83
N LYS A 2 -25.38 67.41 -8.92
CA LYS A 2 -24.83 66.03 -8.79
C LYS A 2 -23.61 65.81 -7.87
N ARG A 3 -23.98 65.71 -6.58
CA ARG A 3 -23.61 64.69 -5.58
C ARG A 3 -22.14 64.51 -5.20
N ILE A 4 -21.80 65.13 -4.07
CA ILE A 4 -20.66 64.86 -3.19
C ILE A 4 -20.74 63.39 -2.73
N LEU A 5 -19.79 62.57 -3.19
CA LEU A 5 -19.65 61.18 -2.76
C LEU A 5 -18.95 61.14 -1.40
N LYS A 6 -19.60 60.52 -0.42
CA LYS A 6 -19.17 60.50 0.98
C LYS A 6 -17.86 59.73 1.16
N ARG A 7 -16.97 60.36 1.93
CA ARG A 7 -15.74 59.88 2.55
C ARG A 7 -15.97 58.56 3.31
N ASN A 8 -15.31 57.49 2.89
CA ASN A 8 -14.99 56.33 3.72
C ASN A 8 -13.51 55.99 3.56
N LEU A 9 -12.73 56.55 4.47
CA LEU A 9 -11.35 56.17 4.76
C LEU A 9 -11.40 54.83 5.51
N PHE A 10 -10.95 53.75 4.87
CA PHE A 10 -10.63 52.51 5.58
C PHE A 10 -9.22 52.08 5.15
N LEU A 11 -8.24 52.59 5.89
CA LEU A 11 -6.91 51.99 5.97
C LEU A 11 -6.98 50.87 7.02
N ILE A 12 -6.18 49.83 6.81
CA ILE A 12 -5.45 49.00 7.82
C ILE A 12 -5.63 47.48 7.65
N VAL A 13 -4.47 46.87 7.34
CA VAL A 13 -3.96 45.51 7.65
C VAL A 13 -4.25 44.38 6.65
N CYS A 14 -3.23 44.15 5.83
CA CYS A 14 -2.88 42.86 5.25
C CYS A 14 -2.82 41.78 6.34
N PHE A 15 -3.87 40.98 6.49
CA PHE A 15 -3.76 39.65 7.08
C PHE A 15 -3.14 38.73 6.01
N ILE A 16 -1.81 38.76 5.90
CA ILE A 16 -1.05 37.61 5.41
C ILE A 16 -1.07 36.61 6.57
N SER A 17 -2.22 35.96 6.76
CA SER A 17 -2.35 34.86 7.70
C SER A 17 -1.31 33.82 7.29
N SER A 18 -0.33 33.71 8.16
CA SER A 18 0.90 32.99 7.94
C SER A 18 0.55 31.51 7.93
N SER A 19 0.30 30.94 6.74
CA SER A 19 0.41 29.49 6.52
C SER A 19 1.89 29.06 6.53
N LEU A 20 2.64 29.53 7.52
CA LEU A 20 4.03 29.19 7.81
C LEU A 20 4.10 28.27 9.02
N PHE A 21 3.19 27.30 9.12
CA PHE A 21 3.29 26.21 10.10
C PHE A 21 2.71 24.94 9.47
N ALA A 22 3.54 24.27 8.64
CA ALA A 22 3.37 22.86 8.27
C ALA A 22 4.57 22.28 7.51
N GLN A 23 5.61 23.05 7.18
CA GLN A 23 6.88 22.44 6.77
C GLN A 23 7.68 22.02 8.02
N GLU A 24 7.08 21.12 8.80
CA GLU A 24 7.87 20.22 9.62
C GLU A 24 8.79 19.51 8.63
N LYS A 25 10.10 19.76 8.73
CA LYS A 25 11.09 19.10 7.89
C LYS A 25 10.90 17.61 8.11
N ALA A 26 10.21 16.92 7.20
CA ALA A 26 10.23 15.47 7.13
C ALA A 26 11.70 15.06 7.26
N ALA A 27 12.03 14.35 8.35
CA ALA A 27 13.40 14.02 8.66
C ALA A 27 13.96 13.23 7.47
N LYS A 28 14.97 13.83 6.81
CA LYS A 28 15.57 13.28 5.59
C LYS A 28 16.00 11.84 5.87
N ILE A 29 15.49 10.91 5.06
CA ILE A 29 15.86 9.49 5.13
C ILE A 29 17.39 9.36 5.08
N SER A 30 17.98 8.69 6.06
CA SER A 30 19.40 8.32 6.04
C SER A 30 19.65 7.13 5.10
N GLU A 31 20.91 6.95 4.68
CA GLU A 31 21.28 5.80 3.85
C GLU A 31 20.99 4.45 4.53
N ALA A 32 21.19 4.36 5.85
CA ALA A 32 20.89 3.17 6.61
C ALA A 32 19.38 2.87 6.63
N GLU A 33 18.55 3.87 6.90
CA GLU A 33 17.09 3.73 6.90
C GLU A 33 16.55 3.37 5.52
N PHE A 34 17.09 3.97 4.45
CA PHE A 34 16.71 3.61 3.08
C PHE A 34 17.08 2.16 2.76
N ASN A 35 18.25 1.69 3.19
CA ASN A 35 18.66 0.30 2.98
C ASN A 35 17.78 -0.69 3.78
N SER A 36 17.46 -0.39 5.05
CA SER A 36 16.51 -1.18 5.84
C SER A 36 15.13 -1.22 5.18
N PHE A 37 14.65 -0.09 4.66
CA PHE A 37 13.38 -0.02 3.95
C PHE A 37 13.37 -0.90 2.69
N VAL A 38 14.44 -0.83 1.90
CA VAL A 38 14.62 -1.68 0.71
C VAL A 38 14.70 -3.16 1.07
N ALA A 39 15.37 -3.51 2.18
CA ALA A 39 15.46 -4.88 2.66
C ALA A 39 14.09 -5.46 3.00
N VAL A 40 13.27 -4.70 3.77
CA VAL A 40 11.89 -5.08 4.11
C VAL A 40 11.04 -5.28 2.85
N ILE A 41 11.13 -4.37 1.87
CA ILE A 41 10.42 -4.54 0.58
C ILE A 41 10.84 -5.85 -0.11
N GLY A 42 12.14 -6.14 -0.15
CA GLY A 42 12.65 -7.35 -0.76
C GLY A 42 12.16 -8.62 -0.06
N GLU A 43 12.07 -8.60 1.27
CA GLU A 43 11.53 -9.71 2.07
C GLU A 43 10.04 -9.92 1.80
N LEU A 44 9.24 -8.85 1.82
CA LEU A 44 7.82 -8.89 1.48
C LEU A 44 7.56 -9.38 0.06
N GLN A 45 8.39 -9.00 -0.91
CA GLN A 45 8.28 -9.49 -2.28
C GLN A 45 8.52 -11.00 -2.36
N ARG A 46 9.55 -11.51 -1.68
CA ARG A 46 9.86 -12.95 -1.66
C ARG A 46 8.78 -13.75 -0.94
N SER A 47 8.33 -13.32 0.23
CA SER A 47 7.26 -14.01 0.96
C SER A 47 5.93 -13.93 0.21
N GLY A 48 5.59 -12.75 -0.34
CA GLY A 48 4.39 -12.55 -1.14
C GLY A 48 4.33 -13.44 -2.37
N SER A 49 5.46 -13.74 -3.02
CA SER A 49 5.51 -14.73 -4.11
C SER A 49 5.16 -16.14 -3.63
N LYS A 50 5.74 -16.59 -2.51
CA LYS A 50 5.44 -17.91 -1.94
C LYS A 50 3.97 -18.04 -1.56
N MET A 51 3.39 -17.01 -0.96
CA MET A 51 1.97 -16.98 -0.60
C MET A 51 1.06 -17.05 -1.83
N ARG A 52 1.42 -16.39 -2.94
CA ARG A 52 0.66 -16.52 -4.20
C ARG A 52 0.69 -17.95 -4.73
N ASP A 53 1.85 -18.60 -4.67
CA ASP A 53 1.99 -20.00 -5.09
C ASP A 53 1.16 -20.94 -4.20
N GLU A 54 1.18 -20.71 -2.88
CA GLU A 54 0.36 -21.45 -1.91
C GLU A 54 -1.14 -21.28 -2.17
N LEU A 55 -1.59 -20.04 -2.40
CA LEU A 55 -2.99 -19.77 -2.72
C LEU A 55 -3.42 -20.49 -4.00
N VAL A 56 -2.60 -20.50 -5.04
CA VAL A 56 -2.87 -21.25 -6.29
C VAL A 56 -3.02 -22.75 -6.01
N GLN A 57 -2.20 -23.32 -5.12
CA GLN A 57 -2.29 -24.72 -4.74
C GLN A 57 -3.59 -25.02 -3.98
N VAL A 58 -3.96 -24.16 -3.02
CA VAL A 58 -5.21 -24.29 -2.24
C VAL A 58 -6.43 -24.23 -3.15
N ILE A 59 -6.46 -23.26 -4.09
CA ILE A 59 -7.55 -23.13 -5.07
C ILE A 59 -7.73 -24.43 -5.87
N ARG A 60 -6.62 -24.98 -6.38
CA ARG A 60 -6.63 -26.23 -7.16
C ARG A 60 -7.03 -27.44 -6.31
N ALA A 61 -6.57 -27.51 -5.07
CA ALA A 61 -6.89 -28.59 -4.14
C ALA A 61 -8.39 -28.66 -3.81
N GLU A 62 -9.06 -27.51 -3.73
CA GLU A 62 -10.51 -27.41 -3.56
C GLU A 62 -11.30 -27.59 -4.86
N GLY A 63 -10.62 -27.87 -5.98
CA GLY A 63 -11.23 -28.22 -7.26
C GLY A 63 -11.69 -27.02 -8.08
N LEU A 64 -11.20 -25.81 -7.79
CA LEU A 64 -11.40 -24.63 -8.63
C LEU A 64 -10.14 -24.32 -9.45
N THR A 65 -10.31 -23.57 -10.53
CA THR A 65 -9.18 -22.87 -11.17
C THR A 65 -9.05 -21.47 -10.57
N PRO A 66 -7.86 -20.84 -10.64
CA PRO A 66 -7.70 -19.44 -10.21
C PRO A 66 -8.68 -18.48 -10.89
N GLU A 67 -8.95 -18.70 -12.19
CA GLU A 67 -9.89 -17.90 -12.96
C GLU A 67 -11.30 -18.04 -12.42
N ARG A 68 -11.74 -19.28 -12.12
CA ARG A 68 -13.08 -19.53 -11.59
C ARG A 68 -13.25 -18.99 -10.17
N PHE A 69 -12.22 -19.11 -9.33
CA PHE A 69 -12.23 -18.49 -8.00
C PHE A 69 -12.38 -16.96 -8.10
N ASN A 70 -11.61 -16.32 -8.98
CA ASN A 70 -11.67 -14.86 -9.17
C ASN A 70 -13.02 -14.39 -9.72
N GLU A 71 -13.64 -15.16 -10.62
CA GLU A 71 -14.99 -14.87 -11.13
C GLU A 71 -16.03 -14.92 -10.01
N ILE A 72 -16.00 -15.97 -9.19
CA ILE A 72 -16.89 -16.11 -8.03
C ILE A 72 -16.66 -14.95 -7.05
N GLN A 73 -15.40 -14.64 -6.72
CA GLN A 73 -15.05 -13.51 -5.85
C GLN A 73 -15.63 -12.19 -6.38
N TYR A 74 -15.40 -11.89 -7.66
CA TYR A 74 -15.90 -10.65 -8.29
C TYR A 74 -17.43 -10.53 -8.21
N ASN A 75 -18.14 -11.63 -8.43
CA ASN A 75 -19.60 -11.64 -8.32
C ASN A 75 -20.09 -11.54 -6.86
N MET A 76 -19.36 -12.12 -5.91
CA MET A 76 -19.67 -12.02 -4.48
C MET A 76 -19.46 -10.62 -3.90
N ASP A 77 -18.46 -9.88 -4.38
CA ASP A 77 -18.15 -8.53 -3.92
C ASP A 77 -19.03 -7.45 -4.57
N SER A 78 -19.68 -7.77 -5.69
CA SER A 78 -20.54 -6.85 -6.41
C SER A 78 -21.99 -6.90 -5.88
N PRO A 79 -22.58 -5.77 -5.47
CA PRO A 79 -23.97 -5.74 -5.00
C PRO A 79 -25.01 -5.94 -6.10
N ILE A 80 -24.58 -5.94 -7.37
CA ILE A 80 -25.45 -5.99 -8.56
C ILE A 80 -25.26 -7.24 -9.41
N ASN A 81 -24.23 -8.04 -9.16
CA ASN A 81 -23.98 -9.25 -9.93
C ASN A 81 -24.76 -10.41 -9.31
N GLU A 82 -25.36 -11.24 -10.15
CA GLU A 82 -25.84 -12.54 -9.71
C GLU A 82 -24.64 -13.47 -9.54
N VAL A 83 -24.64 -14.23 -8.44
CA VAL A 83 -23.61 -15.22 -8.18
C VAL A 83 -23.93 -16.49 -8.97
N ASP A 84 -23.37 -16.59 -10.17
CA ASP A 84 -23.44 -17.80 -11.00
C ASP A 84 -22.40 -18.83 -10.52
N ALA A 85 -22.73 -19.55 -9.45
CA ALA A 85 -21.91 -20.62 -8.89
C ALA A 85 -22.76 -21.77 -8.34
N THR A 86 -22.32 -22.99 -8.59
CA THR A 86 -22.94 -24.19 -8.01
C THR A 86 -22.72 -24.25 -6.51
N GLY A 87 -23.54 -25.03 -5.79
CA GLY A 87 -23.38 -25.24 -4.35
C GLY A 87 -22.00 -25.82 -3.97
N LYS A 88 -21.40 -26.65 -4.84
CA LYS A 88 -20.06 -27.20 -4.64
C LYS A 88 -18.99 -26.11 -4.78
N GLU A 89 -19.10 -25.27 -5.81
CA GLU A 89 -18.16 -24.15 -6.03
C GLU A 89 -18.24 -23.12 -4.90
N LEU A 90 -19.45 -22.82 -4.41
CA LEU A 90 -19.62 -21.93 -3.26
C LEU A 90 -19.01 -22.49 -1.97
N ALA A 91 -19.10 -23.81 -1.75
CA ALA A 91 -18.47 -24.45 -0.61
C ALA A 91 -16.93 -24.41 -0.71
N ALA A 92 -16.37 -24.69 -1.89
CA ALA A 92 -14.94 -24.57 -2.17
C ALA A 92 -14.46 -23.12 -1.97
N TYR A 93 -15.18 -22.15 -2.55
CA TYR A 93 -14.89 -20.73 -2.41
C TYR A 93 -14.81 -20.29 -0.95
N LYS A 94 -15.77 -20.67 -0.10
CA LYS A 94 -15.77 -20.31 1.32
C LYS A 94 -14.51 -20.79 2.07
N LYS A 95 -14.03 -21.99 1.75
CA LYS A 95 -12.79 -22.52 2.35
C LYS A 95 -11.56 -21.77 1.85
N ILE A 96 -11.49 -21.51 0.55
CA ILE A 96 -10.39 -20.74 -0.03
C ILE A 96 -10.38 -19.31 0.54
N ALA A 97 -11.55 -18.67 0.70
CA ALA A 97 -11.68 -17.34 1.28
C ALA A 97 -11.17 -17.30 2.74
N ALA A 98 -11.48 -18.33 3.53
CA ALA A 98 -10.94 -18.45 4.88
C ALA A 98 -9.41 -18.57 4.88
N GLU A 99 -8.85 -19.31 3.93
CA GLU A 99 -7.40 -19.43 3.77
C GLU A 99 -6.75 -18.12 3.31
N VAL A 100 -7.40 -17.39 2.40
CA VAL A 100 -6.97 -16.04 2.00
C VAL A 100 -6.92 -15.10 3.21
N ASP A 101 -7.91 -15.16 4.11
CA ASP A 101 -7.91 -14.34 5.31
C ASP A 101 -6.82 -14.75 6.31
N ARG A 102 -6.55 -16.06 6.46
CA ARG A 102 -5.40 -16.56 7.22
C ARG A 102 -4.08 -16.02 6.67
N LEU A 103 -3.90 -16.12 5.36
CA LEU A 103 -2.71 -15.64 4.66
C LEU A 103 -2.55 -14.11 4.80
N LYS A 104 -3.63 -13.33 4.73
CA LYS A 104 -3.56 -11.87 4.98
C LYS A 104 -3.07 -11.56 6.39
N ALA A 105 -3.54 -12.28 7.40
CA ALA A 105 -3.07 -12.10 8.78
C ALA A 105 -1.58 -12.47 8.91
N GLU A 106 -1.16 -13.59 8.33
CA GLU A 106 0.24 -14.01 8.29
C GLU A 106 1.14 -12.97 7.60
N GLN A 107 0.65 -12.33 6.53
CA GLN A 107 1.37 -11.24 5.88
C GLN A 107 1.59 -10.02 6.79
N GLN A 108 0.59 -9.68 7.60
CA GLN A 108 0.71 -8.58 8.57
C GLN A 108 1.77 -8.92 9.64
N ASP A 109 1.77 -10.15 10.14
CA ASP A 109 2.77 -10.62 11.09
C ASP A 109 4.18 -10.63 10.50
N MET A 110 4.31 -11.09 9.24
CA MET A 110 5.58 -11.05 8.52
C MET A 110 6.11 -9.64 8.35
N LEU A 111 5.26 -8.67 7.99
CA LEU A 111 5.66 -7.26 7.91
C LEU A 111 6.23 -6.79 9.25
N GLN A 112 5.54 -7.06 10.36
CA GLN A 112 6.01 -6.66 11.69
C GLN A 112 7.34 -7.33 12.07
N GLY A 113 7.51 -8.61 11.70
CA GLY A 113 8.76 -9.34 11.85
C GLY A 113 9.91 -8.67 11.09
N TYR A 114 9.74 -8.43 9.79
CA TYR A 114 10.76 -7.81 8.93
C TYR A 114 11.11 -6.40 9.38
N LEU A 115 10.12 -5.61 9.80
CA LEU A 115 10.36 -4.28 10.36
C LEU A 115 11.28 -4.36 11.59
N LYS A 116 10.96 -5.25 12.54
CA LYS A 116 11.77 -5.46 13.74
C LYS A 116 13.19 -5.93 13.42
N GLU A 117 13.33 -6.89 12.51
CA GLU A 117 14.63 -7.43 12.08
C GLU A 117 15.51 -6.38 11.42
N ASN A 118 14.90 -5.44 10.70
CA ASN A 118 15.60 -4.35 10.00
C ASN A 118 15.69 -3.04 10.81
N GLY A 119 15.31 -3.06 12.09
CA GLY A 119 15.42 -1.92 12.99
C GLY A 119 14.48 -0.76 12.65
N LEU A 120 13.34 -1.05 12.03
CA LEU A 120 12.31 -0.07 11.66
C LEU A 120 11.07 -0.22 12.55
N THR A 121 10.46 0.90 12.88
CA THR A 121 9.08 0.93 13.41
C THR A 121 8.09 1.01 12.25
N SER A 122 6.83 0.62 12.48
CA SER A 122 5.79 0.77 11.44
C SER A 122 5.57 2.23 11.03
N GLU A 123 5.61 3.15 12.00
CA GLU A 123 5.51 4.59 11.76
C GLU A 123 6.66 5.08 10.88
N ARG A 124 7.90 4.73 11.22
CA ARG A 124 9.06 5.17 10.45
C ARG A 124 9.08 4.56 9.05
N TYR A 125 8.66 3.31 8.91
CA TYR A 125 8.50 2.68 7.60
C TYR A 125 7.45 3.41 6.73
N ALA A 126 6.32 3.82 7.32
CA ALA A 126 5.29 4.58 6.61
C ALA A 126 5.79 5.97 6.18
N GLU A 127 6.50 6.69 7.05
CA GLU A 127 7.12 7.97 6.73
C GLU A 127 8.15 7.84 5.60
N ILE A 128 9.01 6.81 5.65
CA ILE A 128 9.98 6.54 4.60
C ILE A 128 9.24 6.22 3.30
N ALA A 129 8.18 5.42 3.33
CA ALA A 129 7.38 5.10 2.15
C ALA A 129 6.81 6.37 1.49
N GLU A 130 6.24 7.29 2.27
CA GLU A 130 5.72 8.56 1.77
C GLU A 130 6.83 9.43 1.15
N GLN A 131 7.97 9.54 1.82
CA GLN A 131 9.11 10.30 1.32
C GLN A 131 9.72 9.69 0.05
N VAL A 132 9.79 8.36 -0.02
CA VAL A 132 10.23 7.64 -1.23
C VAL A 132 9.24 7.86 -2.36
N GLN A 133 7.94 7.76 -2.10
CA GLN A 133 6.89 7.96 -3.12
C GLN A 133 6.83 9.39 -3.64
N SER A 134 7.10 10.40 -2.80
CA SER A 134 7.08 11.81 -3.21
C SER A 134 8.39 12.27 -3.88
N ASN A 135 9.52 11.61 -3.64
CA ASN A 135 10.83 12.00 -4.16
C ASN A 135 11.29 11.14 -5.35
N GLU A 136 11.42 11.77 -6.53
CA GLU A 136 11.82 11.09 -7.77
C GLU A 136 13.15 10.33 -7.65
N LYS A 137 14.17 10.92 -7.04
CA LYS A 137 15.48 10.28 -6.87
C LYS A 137 15.38 9.01 -6.03
N TYR A 138 14.56 9.02 -4.97
CA TYR A 138 14.35 7.81 -4.16
C TYR A 138 13.55 6.76 -4.91
N ARG A 139 12.53 7.14 -5.70
CA ARG A 139 11.80 6.19 -6.56
C ARG A 139 12.73 5.52 -7.58
N GLU A 140 13.54 6.30 -8.30
CA GLU A 140 14.49 5.76 -9.28
C GLU A 140 15.48 4.80 -8.64
N ARG A 141 16.02 5.18 -7.47
CA ARG A 141 16.95 4.32 -6.74
C ARG A 141 16.30 3.02 -6.28
N LEU A 142 15.09 3.07 -5.75
CA LEU A 142 14.32 1.89 -5.37
C LEU A 142 14.09 0.97 -6.57
N LEU A 143 13.63 1.53 -7.71
CA LEU A 143 13.41 0.77 -8.94
C LEU A 143 14.68 0.09 -9.46
N SER A 144 15.82 0.78 -9.40
CA SER A 144 17.12 0.22 -9.79
C SER A 144 17.48 -1.00 -8.93
N ILE A 145 17.33 -0.88 -7.60
CA ILE A 145 17.65 -1.98 -6.68
C ILE A 145 16.69 -3.16 -6.89
N ILE A 146 15.39 -2.91 -7.01
CA ILE A 146 14.38 -3.97 -7.24
C ILE A 146 14.68 -4.70 -8.56
N LYS A 147 15.03 -3.97 -9.63
CA LYS A 147 15.39 -4.58 -10.92
C LYS A 147 16.58 -5.52 -10.80
N VAL A 148 17.62 -5.11 -10.06
CA VAL A 148 18.81 -5.95 -9.81
C VAL A 148 18.45 -7.17 -8.98
N GLN A 149 17.69 -7.00 -7.89
CA GLN A 149 17.26 -8.11 -7.04
C GLN A 149 16.39 -9.12 -7.82
N ALA A 150 15.49 -8.66 -8.68
CA ALA A 150 14.68 -9.54 -9.53
C ALA A 150 15.54 -10.39 -10.48
N ALA A 151 16.65 -9.84 -10.99
CA ALA A 151 17.58 -10.56 -11.85
C ALA A 151 18.51 -11.54 -11.10
N THR A 152 18.69 -11.36 -9.79
CA THR A 152 19.60 -12.19 -8.97
C THR A 152 18.88 -13.36 -8.30
N ASN A 153 17.54 -13.31 -8.22
CA ASN A 153 16.70 -14.34 -7.59
C ASN A 153 16.02 -15.28 -8.63
N GLN A 154 16.45 -15.22 -9.90
CA GLN A 154 16.10 -16.19 -10.96
C GLN A 154 17.23 -17.19 -11.13
#